data_AF-A0A927NCX3-F1
#
_entry.id   AF-A0A927NCX3-F1
#
_cell.length_a   1.000
_cell.length_b   1.000
_cell.length_c   1.000
_cell.angle_alpha   90.00
_cell.angle_beta   90.00
_cell.angle_gamma   90.00
#
_symmetry.space_group_name_H-M   'P 1'
#
loop_
_entity.id
_entity.type
_entity.pdbx_description
1 polymer ?
#
loop_
_entity_poly.entity_id
_entity_poly.type
_entity_poly.pdbx_seq_one_letter_code
_entity_poly.pdbx_strand_id
1 'polypeptide(L)'
;MEKENTEKKKKAKKKFFGKKTKFFWMFYVVGVLGVLLGITLLPSWQNVNVFWQDWGHGSITIILICLLAIYLILYLSRKFATETLKPIKIITAIEFLLLIVLIVLCFLQQFKAINFIGPCLVFGIALWLRGVNYVIKAYLFQHQKDEQPYPVYILIIAILLISLGSFLLANNFAGNGFMWAVSISMILASAFCIIYGFIVIPNKKSKQIQDPTFEDEMGIETK
;
A
#
# COMPACT_ATOMS: atom_id res chain seq x y z
N MET A 1 -40.29 10.66 23.65
CA MET A 1 -39.86 9.55 22.76
C MET A 1 -39.41 10.02 21.38
N GLU A 2 -40.06 11.00 20.74
CA GLU A 2 -39.71 11.43 19.37
C GLU A 2 -38.35 12.16 19.26
N LYS A 3 -38.03 13.05 20.21
CA LYS A 3 -36.76 13.80 20.24
C LYS A 3 -35.52 12.91 20.39
N GLU A 4 -35.62 11.85 21.18
CA GLU A 4 -34.51 10.89 21.42
C GLU A 4 -34.18 10.08 20.15
N ASN A 5 -35.19 9.79 19.33
CA ASN A 5 -35.03 9.03 18.10
C ASN A 5 -34.34 9.86 16.99
N THR A 6 -34.61 11.17 16.94
CA THR A 6 -33.90 12.12 16.06
C THR A 6 -32.43 12.31 16.44
N GLU A 7 -32.10 12.34 17.74
CA GLU A 7 -30.70 12.45 18.17
C GLU A 7 -29.89 11.19 17.90
N LYS A 8 -30.48 10.00 18.12
CA LYS A 8 -29.85 8.72 17.76
C LYS A 8 -29.62 8.62 16.25
N LYS A 9 -30.59 9.03 15.42
CA LYS A 9 -30.43 9.12 13.95
C LYS A 9 -29.34 10.12 13.54
N LYS A 10 -29.26 11.31 14.17
CA LYS A 10 -28.20 12.30 13.90
C LYS A 10 -26.81 11.81 14.33
N LYS A 11 -26.68 11.16 15.49
CA LYS A 11 -25.42 10.57 15.98
C LYS A 11 -24.98 9.40 15.11
N ALA A 12 -25.89 8.55 14.64
CA ALA A 12 -25.60 7.49 13.66
C ALA A 12 -25.15 8.06 12.31
N LYS A 13 -25.82 9.11 11.80
CA LYS A 13 -25.38 9.83 10.59
C LYS A 13 -23.98 10.44 10.76
N LYS A 14 -23.70 11.06 11.92
CA LYS A 14 -22.40 11.68 12.23
C LYS A 14 -21.29 10.65 12.42
N LYS A 15 -21.61 9.42 12.82
CA LYS A 15 -20.66 8.30 12.91
C LYS A 15 -20.35 7.69 11.53
N PHE A 16 -21.30 7.77 10.60
CA PHE A 16 -21.14 7.32 9.21
C PHE A 16 -20.39 8.37 8.34
N PHE A 17 -20.55 9.66 8.64
CA PHE A 17 -19.88 10.75 7.92
C PHE A 17 -18.55 11.15 8.57
N GLY A 18 -17.48 10.50 8.10
CA GLY A 18 -16.17 11.05 7.77
C GLY A 18 -15.43 11.89 8.82
N LYS A 19 -14.34 11.33 9.36
CA LYS A 19 -13.26 12.08 10.02
C LYS A 19 -12.71 13.12 9.03
N LYS A 20 -12.70 14.41 9.39
CA LYS A 20 -12.20 15.49 8.52
C LYS A 20 -10.71 15.27 8.22
N THR A 21 -10.32 15.18 6.95
CA THR A 21 -8.90 15.06 6.56
C THR A 21 -8.50 16.17 5.59
N LYS A 22 -7.22 16.60 5.67
CA LYS A 22 -6.62 17.56 4.74
C LYS A 22 -6.31 16.96 3.36
N PHE A 23 -6.22 15.64 3.27
CA PHE A 23 -5.74 14.92 2.07
C PHE A 23 -6.87 14.37 1.18
N PHE A 24 -8.09 14.90 1.31
CA PHE A 24 -9.25 14.46 0.52
C PHE A 24 -8.96 14.38 -0.99
N TRP A 25 -8.39 15.44 -1.55
CA TRP A 25 -8.07 15.52 -2.98
C TRP A 25 -7.02 14.49 -3.42
N MET A 26 -6.12 14.10 -2.52
CA MET A 26 -5.07 13.12 -2.82
C MET A 26 -5.66 11.74 -3.07
N PHE A 27 -6.68 11.33 -2.33
CA PHE A 27 -7.35 10.03 -2.55
C PHE A 27 -8.04 9.95 -3.91
N TYR A 28 -8.66 11.04 -4.35
CA TYR A 28 -9.33 11.09 -5.65
C TYR A 28 -8.32 11.05 -6.80
N VAL A 29 -7.27 11.87 -6.73
CA VAL A 29 -6.22 11.93 -7.77
C VAL A 29 -5.48 10.60 -7.88
N VAL A 30 -5.09 10.00 -6.74
CA VAL A 30 -4.44 8.69 -6.72
C VAL A 30 -5.37 7.60 -7.25
N GLY A 31 -6.67 7.66 -6.94
CA GLY A 31 -7.66 6.72 -7.45
C GLY A 31 -7.81 6.79 -8.96
N VAL A 32 -7.99 7.98 -9.54
CA VAL A 32 -8.12 8.16 -11.00
C VAL A 32 -6.85 7.73 -11.73
N LEU A 33 -5.67 8.14 -11.24
CA LEU A 33 -4.39 7.71 -11.81
C LEU A 33 -4.20 6.19 -11.71
N GLY A 34 -4.61 5.58 -10.60
CA GLY A 34 -4.54 4.14 -10.40
C GLY A 34 -5.44 3.34 -11.35
N VAL A 35 -6.64 3.84 -11.67
CA VAL A 35 -7.51 3.23 -12.69
C VAL A 35 -6.87 3.34 -14.07
N LEU A 36 -6.36 4.52 -14.45
CA LEU A 36 -5.71 4.72 -15.75
C LEU A 36 -4.49 3.80 -15.91
N LEU A 37 -3.61 3.76 -14.91
CA LEU A 37 -2.45 2.88 -14.92
C LEU A 37 -2.88 1.40 -14.97
N GLY A 38 -3.90 1.03 -14.19
CA GLY A 38 -4.46 -0.33 -14.20
C GLY A 38 -4.91 -0.75 -15.60
N ILE A 39 -5.64 0.13 -16.31
CA ILE A 39 -6.09 -0.11 -17.69
C ILE A 39 -4.90 -0.24 -18.64
N THR A 40 -3.88 0.62 -18.54
CA THR A 40 -2.70 0.57 -19.42
C THR A 40 -1.87 -0.70 -19.25
N LEU A 41 -1.91 -1.33 -18.07
CA LEU A 41 -1.17 -2.56 -17.77
C LEU A 41 -1.92 -3.84 -18.19
N LEU A 42 -3.16 -3.74 -18.68
CA LEU A 42 -3.89 -4.92 -19.14
C LEU A 42 -3.15 -5.59 -20.32
N PRO A 43 -2.99 -6.91 -20.31
CA PRO A 43 -2.39 -7.62 -21.43
C PRO A 43 -3.28 -7.67 -22.68
N SER A 44 -4.51 -7.14 -22.64
CA SER A 44 -5.40 -7.05 -23.80
C SER A 44 -4.86 -6.16 -24.93
N TRP A 45 -3.92 -5.26 -24.61
CA TRP A 45 -3.29 -4.38 -25.59
C TRP A 45 -2.31 -5.11 -26.52
N GLN A 46 -1.88 -6.33 -26.18
CA GLN A 46 -0.91 -7.09 -26.98
C GLN A 46 -1.39 -7.41 -28.41
N ASN A 47 -2.71 -7.39 -28.64
CA ASN A 47 -3.30 -7.68 -29.96
C ASN A 47 -3.77 -6.41 -30.69
N VAL A 48 -3.52 -5.23 -30.14
CA VAL A 48 -3.98 -3.94 -30.69
C VAL A 48 -2.76 -3.05 -30.90
N ASN A 49 -2.63 -2.46 -32.09
CA ASN A 49 -1.51 -1.58 -32.43
C ASN A 49 -1.65 -0.22 -31.71
N VAL A 50 -1.22 -0.18 -30.45
CA VAL A 50 -1.26 1.02 -29.59
C VAL A 50 0.14 1.27 -29.05
N PHE A 51 0.51 2.54 -28.83
CA PHE A 51 1.85 2.96 -28.41
C PHE A 51 2.38 2.24 -27.13
N TRP A 52 1.50 1.75 -26.26
CA TRP A 52 1.81 1.05 -25.02
C TRP A 52 1.62 -0.48 -25.07
N GLN A 53 1.59 -1.07 -26.25
CA GLN A 53 1.36 -2.51 -26.46
C GLN A 53 2.29 -3.42 -25.63
N ASP A 54 3.58 -3.06 -25.50
CA ASP A 54 4.60 -3.84 -24.79
C ASP A 54 4.90 -3.34 -23.37
N TRP A 55 4.20 -2.31 -22.90
CA TRP A 55 4.55 -1.66 -21.63
C TRP A 55 4.28 -2.55 -20.42
N GLY A 56 3.38 -3.52 -20.52
CA GLY A 56 2.94 -4.36 -19.39
C GLY A 56 4.09 -5.08 -18.66
N HIS A 57 4.90 -5.86 -19.37
CA HIS A 57 5.93 -6.71 -18.74
C HIS A 57 7.08 -5.91 -18.10
N GLY A 58 7.61 -4.92 -18.83
CA GLY A 58 8.67 -4.04 -18.32
C GLY A 58 8.18 -3.17 -17.16
N SER A 59 7.01 -2.56 -17.30
CA SER A 59 6.48 -1.64 -16.29
C SER A 59 6.12 -2.34 -14.99
N ILE A 60 5.52 -3.54 -15.03
CA ILE A 60 5.16 -4.28 -13.81
C ILE A 60 6.41 -4.62 -13.00
N THR A 61 7.51 -4.99 -13.66
CA THR A 61 8.76 -5.33 -12.99
C THR A 61 9.36 -4.09 -12.31
N ILE A 62 9.35 -2.94 -12.98
CA ILE A 62 9.80 -1.66 -12.41
C ILE A 62 8.92 -1.24 -11.23
N ILE A 63 7.60 -1.33 -11.37
CA ILE A 63 6.64 -1.02 -10.30
C ILE A 63 6.88 -1.94 -9.09
N LEU A 64 7.12 -3.23 -9.31
CA LEU A 64 7.41 -4.19 -8.25
C LEU A 64 8.71 -3.83 -7.51
N ILE A 65 9.77 -3.47 -8.23
CA ILE A 65 11.04 -2.99 -7.66
C ILE A 65 10.79 -1.75 -6.80
N CYS A 66 10.03 -0.77 -7.30
CA CYS A 66 9.70 0.44 -6.54
C CYS A 66 8.91 0.11 -5.26
N LEU A 67 7.91 -0.77 -5.34
CA LEU A 67 7.12 -1.19 -4.18
C LEU A 67 7.98 -1.91 -3.13
N LEU A 68 8.87 -2.81 -3.55
CA LEU A 68 9.79 -3.50 -2.66
C LEU A 68 10.81 -2.54 -2.03
N ALA A 69 11.33 -1.57 -2.78
CA ALA A 69 12.22 -0.54 -2.26
C ALA A 69 11.52 0.35 -1.23
N ILE A 70 10.29 0.79 -1.51
CA ILE A 70 9.46 1.55 -0.57
C ILE A 70 9.21 0.72 0.69
N TYR A 71 8.90 -0.56 0.55
CA TYR A 71 8.71 -1.47 1.68
C TYR A 71 9.97 -1.59 2.55
N LEU A 72 11.16 -1.72 1.95
CA LEU A 72 12.42 -1.75 2.69
C LEU A 72 12.68 -0.43 3.43
N ILE A 73 12.57 0.70 2.73
CA ILE A 73 12.94 2.03 3.24
C ILE A 73 11.94 2.53 4.27
N LEU A 74 10.64 2.33 4.09
CA LEU A 74 9.62 2.88 4.99
C LEU A 74 9.21 1.93 6.10
N TYR A 75 9.02 0.65 5.77
CA TYR A 75 8.49 -0.31 6.71
C TYR A 75 9.60 -1.07 7.43
N LEU A 76 10.50 -1.71 6.67
CA LEU A 76 11.44 -2.66 7.25
C LEU A 76 12.56 -1.96 8.03
N SER A 77 13.05 -0.81 7.55
CA SER A 77 14.05 0.02 8.25
C SER A 77 13.53 0.52 9.61
N ARG A 78 12.30 1.05 9.65
CA ARG A 78 11.66 1.55 10.88
C ARG A 78 11.41 0.41 11.84
N LYS A 79 10.98 -0.74 11.32
CA LYS A 79 10.74 -1.92 12.14
C LYS A 79 12.04 -2.44 12.75
N PHE A 80 13.11 -2.53 11.98
CA PHE A 80 14.43 -2.92 12.48
C PHE A 80 14.95 -1.99 13.58
N ALA A 81 14.67 -0.68 13.49
CA ALA A 81 15.04 0.28 14.52
C ALA A 81 14.21 0.14 15.81
N THR A 82 12.97 -0.36 15.71
CA THR A 82 12.03 -0.43 16.85
C THR A 82 12.11 -1.76 17.58
N GLU A 83 12.55 -2.83 16.92
CA GLU A 83 12.64 -4.16 17.53
C GLU A 83 13.73 -4.23 18.61
N THR A 84 13.31 -4.52 19.84
CA THR A 84 14.17 -4.61 21.03
C THR A 84 14.74 -6.01 21.24
N LEU A 85 13.99 -7.05 20.86
CA LEU A 85 14.39 -8.44 21.03
C LEU A 85 15.50 -8.83 20.03
N LYS A 86 16.67 -9.18 20.58
CA LYS A 86 17.86 -9.62 19.82
C LYS A 86 17.55 -10.68 18.74
N PRO A 87 16.85 -11.81 19.02
CA PRO A 87 16.62 -12.83 18.01
C PRO A 87 15.67 -12.35 16.90
N ILE A 88 14.65 -11.56 17.24
CA ILE A 88 13.70 -10.98 16.27
C ILE A 88 14.43 -10.00 15.34
N LYS A 89 15.32 -9.19 15.91
CA LYS A 89 16.13 -8.22 15.17
C LYS A 89 17.05 -8.89 14.14
N ILE A 90 17.65 -10.03 14.48
CA ILE A 90 18.48 -10.82 13.55
C ILE A 90 17.63 -11.32 12.37
N ILE A 91 16.44 -11.86 12.64
CA ILE A 91 15.54 -12.35 11.58
C ILE A 91 15.11 -11.20 10.64
N THR A 92 14.79 -10.04 11.20
CA THR A 92 14.47 -8.85 10.39
C THR A 92 15.65 -8.37 9.57
N ALA A 93 16.89 -8.48 10.07
CA ALA A 93 18.09 -8.19 9.29
C ALA A 93 18.28 -9.17 8.13
N ILE A 94 18.04 -10.47 8.36
CA ILE A 94 18.09 -11.50 7.31
C ILE A 94 17.03 -11.21 6.24
N GLU A 95 15.79 -10.87 6.62
CA GLU A 95 14.73 -10.43 5.68
C GLU A 95 15.21 -9.26 4.82
N PHE A 96 15.78 -8.25 5.47
CA PHE A 96 16.23 -7.03 4.82
C PHE A 96 17.33 -7.31 3.80
N LEU A 97 18.33 -8.13 4.16
CA LEU A 97 19.41 -8.54 3.26
C LEU A 97 18.88 -9.33 2.06
N LEU A 98 18.02 -10.32 2.28
CA LEU A 98 17.47 -11.15 1.21
C LEU A 98 16.62 -10.34 0.23
N LEU A 99 15.83 -9.37 0.71
CA LEU A 99 15.05 -8.47 -0.14
C LEU A 99 15.92 -7.48 -0.90
N ILE A 100 17.04 -7.01 -0.33
CA ILE A 100 18.01 -6.20 -1.08
C ILE A 100 18.59 -7.00 -2.23
N VAL A 101 19.05 -8.24 -1.98
CA VAL A 101 19.57 -9.11 -3.04
C VAL A 101 18.51 -9.31 -4.12
N LEU A 102 17.25 -9.56 -3.74
CA LEU A 102 16.15 -9.71 -4.68
C LEU A 102 15.94 -8.46 -5.55
N ILE A 103 15.98 -7.26 -4.97
CA ILE A 103 15.85 -6.00 -5.71
C ILE A 103 17.01 -5.81 -6.68
N VAL A 104 18.25 -6.06 -6.25
CA VAL A 104 19.45 -5.93 -7.09
C VAL A 104 19.35 -6.88 -8.28
N LEU A 105 18.95 -8.13 -8.06
CA LEU A 105 18.75 -9.11 -9.14
C LEU A 105 17.69 -8.65 -10.15
N CYS A 106 16.55 -8.13 -9.66
CA CYS A 106 15.50 -7.59 -10.53
C CYS A 106 15.94 -6.34 -11.30
N PHE A 107 16.78 -5.50 -10.70
CA PHE A 107 17.33 -4.31 -11.35
C PHE A 107 18.32 -4.68 -12.45
N LEU A 108 19.23 -5.63 -12.20
CA LEU A 108 20.19 -6.11 -13.20
C LEU A 108 19.52 -6.78 -14.41
N GLN A 109 18.34 -7.39 -14.22
CA GLN A 109 17.54 -7.95 -15.29
C GLN A 109 17.09 -6.90 -16.32
N GLN A 110 16.87 -5.64 -15.90
CA GLN A 110 16.46 -4.56 -16.82
C GLN A 110 17.51 -4.28 -17.90
N PHE A 111 18.79 -4.50 -17.57
CA PHE A 111 19.91 -4.34 -18.50
C PHE A 111 20.16 -5.58 -19.36
N LYS A 112 19.30 -6.61 -19.28
CA LYS A 112 19.50 -7.93 -19.90
C LYS A 112 20.84 -8.58 -19.53
N ALA A 113 21.50 -8.11 -18.47
CA ALA A 113 22.78 -8.65 -18.00
C ALA A 113 22.62 -10.06 -17.42
N ILE A 114 21.42 -10.36 -16.92
CA ILE A 114 21.04 -11.64 -16.32
C ILE A 114 19.60 -11.95 -16.77
N ASN A 115 19.35 -13.16 -17.27
CA ASN A 115 17.99 -13.67 -17.48
C ASN A 115 17.44 -14.15 -16.13
N PHE A 116 17.08 -13.18 -15.29
CA PHE A 116 16.44 -13.47 -14.02
C PHE A 116 14.92 -13.59 -14.19
N ILE A 117 14.34 -14.24 -13.21
CA ILE A 117 12.99 -14.75 -13.10
C ILE A 117 11.89 -13.68 -13.29
N GLY A 118 10.73 -14.06 -13.86
CA GLY A 118 9.60 -13.14 -14.11
C GLY A 118 8.97 -12.51 -12.85
N PRO A 119 8.21 -11.40 -13.01
CA PRO A 119 7.71 -10.58 -11.89
C PRO A 119 6.80 -11.34 -10.91
N CYS A 120 6.08 -12.36 -11.39
CA CYS A 120 5.26 -13.24 -10.56
C CYS A 120 6.07 -13.96 -9.48
N LEU A 121 7.22 -14.50 -9.86
CA LEU A 121 8.02 -15.31 -8.96
C LEU A 121 8.83 -14.40 -8.02
N VAL A 122 9.25 -13.20 -8.45
CA VAL A 122 9.79 -12.17 -7.55
C VAL A 122 8.79 -11.80 -6.45
N PHE A 123 7.53 -11.57 -6.82
CA PHE A 123 6.46 -11.32 -5.87
C PHE A 123 6.22 -12.53 -4.95
N GLY A 124 6.24 -13.74 -5.50
CA GLY A 124 6.15 -14.99 -4.75
C GLY A 124 7.25 -15.17 -3.70
N ILE A 125 8.51 -14.93 -4.06
CA ILE A 125 9.66 -14.96 -3.13
C ILE A 125 9.45 -13.95 -2.01
N ALA A 126 9.05 -12.72 -2.34
CA ALA A 126 8.87 -11.67 -1.35
C ALA A 126 7.77 -12.03 -0.33
N LEU A 127 6.62 -12.56 -0.80
CA LEU A 127 5.54 -13.02 0.08
C LEU A 127 5.96 -14.22 0.92
N TRP A 128 6.65 -15.19 0.32
CA TRP A 128 7.11 -16.38 1.00
C TRP A 128 8.08 -16.04 2.13
N LEU A 129 9.10 -15.21 1.83
CA LEU A 129 10.08 -14.75 2.81
C LEU A 129 9.38 -14.04 3.97
N ARG A 130 8.38 -13.21 3.66
CA ARG A 130 7.61 -12.49 4.67
C ARG A 130 6.81 -13.42 5.58
N GLY A 131 6.15 -14.41 4.99
CA GLY A 131 5.38 -15.41 5.73
C GLY A 131 6.28 -16.24 6.65
N VAL A 132 7.43 -16.70 6.16
CA VAL A 132 8.43 -17.44 6.95
C VAL A 132 8.87 -16.62 8.16
N ASN A 133 9.17 -15.33 7.99
CA ASN A 133 9.58 -14.49 9.11
C ASN A 133 8.48 -14.31 10.17
N TYR A 134 7.21 -14.26 9.78
CA TYR A 134 6.11 -14.22 10.76
C TYR A 134 5.97 -15.53 11.53
N VAL A 135 6.17 -16.68 10.89
CA VAL A 135 6.16 -17.98 11.58
C VAL A 135 7.32 -18.07 12.58
N ILE A 136 8.54 -17.70 12.18
CA ILE A 136 9.70 -17.74 13.08
C ILE A 136 9.50 -16.77 14.25
N LYS A 137 8.97 -15.57 14.00
CA LYS A 137 8.65 -14.62 15.08
C LYS A 137 7.61 -15.20 16.04
N ALA A 138 6.53 -15.78 15.53
CA ALA A 138 5.50 -16.41 16.36
C ALA A 138 6.11 -17.50 17.28
N TYR A 139 6.99 -18.33 16.72
CA TYR A 139 7.71 -19.36 17.49
C TYR A 139 8.59 -18.76 18.59
N LEU A 140 9.33 -17.69 18.28
CA LEU A 140 10.19 -17.02 19.27
C LEU A 140 9.39 -16.33 20.39
N PHE A 141 8.26 -15.71 20.06
CA PHE A 141 7.37 -15.10 21.06
C PHE A 141 6.75 -16.14 22.00
N GLN A 142 6.47 -17.35 21.52
CA GLN A 142 5.96 -18.43 22.37
C GLN A 142 6.95 -18.86 23.46
N HIS A 143 8.25 -18.64 23.23
CA HIS A 143 9.30 -19.02 24.17
C HIS A 143 9.63 -17.93 25.21
N GLN A 144 9.02 -16.74 25.10
CA GLN A 144 9.22 -15.64 26.04
C GLN A 144 8.02 -15.56 27.00
N LYS A 145 8.27 -15.77 28.30
CA LYS A 145 7.22 -15.91 29.33
C LYS A 145 6.50 -14.60 29.72
N ASP A 146 7.07 -13.44 29.38
CA ASP A 146 6.65 -12.14 29.93
C ASP A 146 6.04 -11.16 28.91
N GLU A 147 5.92 -11.55 27.64
CA GLU A 147 5.32 -10.72 26.60
C GLU A 147 3.92 -11.20 26.21
N GLN A 148 3.07 -10.26 25.78
CA GLN A 148 1.69 -10.55 25.39
C GLN A 148 1.62 -11.70 24.38
N PRO A 149 0.61 -12.59 24.49
CA PRO A 149 0.50 -13.74 23.61
C PRO A 149 0.48 -13.29 22.15
N TYR A 150 1.32 -13.92 21.33
CA TYR A 150 1.37 -13.63 19.90
C TYR A 150 -0.01 -13.94 19.28
N PRO A 151 -0.67 -12.97 18.65
CA PRO A 151 -2.04 -13.17 18.21
C PRO A 151 -2.13 -14.18 17.06
N VAL A 152 -3.01 -15.17 17.23
CA VAL A 152 -3.20 -16.30 16.30
C VAL A 152 -3.54 -15.85 14.87
N TYR A 153 -4.24 -14.73 14.71
CA TYR A 153 -4.56 -14.21 13.39
C TYR A 153 -3.32 -13.86 12.56
N ILE A 154 -2.20 -13.47 13.19
CA ILE A 154 -0.95 -13.20 12.46
C ILE A 154 -0.32 -14.50 11.96
N LEU A 155 -0.45 -15.59 12.72
CA LEU A 155 0.02 -16.91 12.30
C LEU A 155 -0.80 -17.45 11.12
N ILE A 156 -2.13 -17.25 11.13
CA ILE A 156 -2.98 -17.57 9.98
C ILE A 156 -2.55 -16.78 8.74
N ILE A 157 -2.32 -15.47 8.88
CA ILE A 157 -1.82 -14.63 7.80
C ILE A 157 -0.45 -15.12 7.30
N ALA A 158 0.43 -15.55 8.21
CA ALA A 158 1.75 -16.07 7.86
C ALA A 158 1.66 -17.35 7.01
N ILE A 159 0.79 -18.28 7.40
CA ILE A 159 0.55 -19.52 6.63
C ILE A 159 0.00 -19.17 5.25
N LEU A 160 -0.98 -18.26 5.17
CA LEU A 160 -1.54 -17.81 3.88
C LEU A 160 -0.47 -17.17 2.99
N LEU A 161 0.42 -16.36 3.55
CA LEU A 161 1.54 -15.75 2.82
C LEU A 161 2.51 -16.80 2.28
N ILE A 162 2.86 -17.80 3.08
CA ILE A 162 3.73 -18.90 2.66
C ILE A 162 3.04 -19.70 1.56
N SER A 163 1.79 -20.12 1.75
CA SER A 163 1.03 -20.90 0.77
C SER A 163 0.86 -20.16 -0.55
N LEU A 164 0.49 -18.87 -0.51
CA LEU A 164 0.36 -18.03 -1.71
C LEU A 164 1.71 -17.82 -2.38
N GLY A 165 2.77 -17.54 -1.61
CA GLY A 165 4.12 -17.41 -2.12
C GLY A 165 4.58 -18.69 -2.83
N SER A 166 4.47 -19.84 -2.17
CA SER A 166 4.79 -21.16 -2.74
C SER A 166 3.96 -21.49 -3.97
N PHE A 167 2.67 -21.12 -4.00
CA PHE A 167 1.82 -21.29 -5.17
C PHE A 167 2.32 -20.45 -6.35
N LEU A 168 2.68 -19.19 -6.13
CA LEU A 168 3.22 -18.30 -7.17
C LEU A 168 4.61 -18.74 -7.65
N LEU A 169 5.41 -19.33 -6.77
CA LEU A 169 6.70 -19.93 -7.08
C LEU A 169 6.53 -21.17 -7.98
N ALA A 170 5.58 -22.05 -7.64
CA ALA A 170 5.36 -23.31 -8.33
C ALA A 170 4.71 -23.12 -9.71
N ASN A 171 3.74 -22.22 -9.81
CA ASN A 171 2.95 -22.02 -11.03
C ASN A 171 3.54 -21.01 -11.99
N ASN A 172 4.87 -20.72 -11.92
CA ASN A 172 5.60 -19.72 -12.71
C ASN A 172 4.75 -19.20 -13.86
N PHE A 173 3.96 -18.15 -13.59
CA PHE A 173 2.93 -17.69 -14.52
C PHE A 173 3.66 -17.07 -15.70
N ALA A 174 4.16 -17.92 -16.60
CA ALA A 174 4.95 -17.57 -17.76
C ALA A 174 4.09 -16.91 -18.86
N GLY A 175 2.77 -16.81 -18.62
CA GLY A 175 1.82 -16.07 -19.44
C GLY A 175 1.28 -14.81 -18.75
N ASN A 176 0.30 -14.19 -19.41
CA ASN A 176 -0.28 -12.91 -19.00
C ASN A 176 -1.14 -12.96 -17.71
N GLY A 177 -1.32 -14.13 -17.09
CA GLY A 177 -2.23 -14.33 -15.95
C GLY A 177 -1.87 -13.50 -14.71
N PHE A 178 -0.58 -13.38 -14.40
CA PHE A 178 -0.13 -12.50 -13.30
C PHE A 178 -0.41 -11.03 -13.60
N MET A 179 -0.22 -10.59 -14.84
CA MET A 179 -0.52 -9.21 -15.24
C MET A 179 -2.00 -8.88 -15.16
N TRP A 180 -2.87 -9.82 -15.54
CA TRP A 180 -4.32 -9.71 -15.31
C TRP A 180 -4.64 -9.54 -13.82
N ALA A 181 -4.09 -10.39 -12.96
CA ALA A 181 -4.33 -10.34 -11.53
C ALA A 181 -3.88 -8.99 -10.93
N VAL A 182 -2.69 -8.51 -11.29
CA VAL A 182 -2.16 -7.22 -10.83
C VAL A 182 -3.03 -6.07 -11.32
N SER A 183 -3.36 -6.04 -12.61
CA SER A 183 -4.18 -4.96 -13.22
C SER A 183 -5.58 -4.89 -12.60
N ILE A 184 -6.26 -6.03 -12.45
CA ILE A 184 -7.58 -6.09 -11.81
C ILE A 184 -7.47 -5.64 -10.34
N SER A 185 -6.45 -6.10 -9.60
CA SER A 185 -6.27 -5.70 -8.21
C SER A 185 -6.01 -4.19 -8.06
N MET A 186 -5.26 -3.58 -8.99
CA MET A 186 -5.02 -2.15 -9.04
C MET A 186 -6.31 -1.38 -9.30
N ILE A 187 -7.13 -1.83 -10.25
CA ILE A 187 -8.43 -1.21 -10.55
C ILE A 187 -9.35 -1.30 -9.35
N LEU A 188 -9.44 -2.47 -8.69
CA LEU A 188 -10.27 -2.66 -7.50
C LEU A 188 -9.80 -1.79 -6.32
N ALA A 189 -8.50 -1.76 -6.04
CA ALA A 189 -7.93 -0.91 -4.99
C ALA A 189 -8.19 0.58 -5.28
N SER A 190 -8.05 0.99 -6.54
CA SER A 190 -8.31 2.37 -6.96
C SER A 190 -9.78 2.75 -6.84
N ALA A 191 -10.69 1.83 -7.22
CA ALA A 191 -12.13 2.02 -7.02
C ALA A 191 -12.47 2.16 -5.52
N PHE A 192 -11.85 1.34 -4.66
CA PHE A 192 -12.01 1.46 -3.21
C PHE A 192 -11.51 2.81 -2.67
N CYS A 193 -10.37 3.31 -3.16
CA CYS A 193 -9.85 4.64 -2.81
C CYS A 193 -10.81 5.76 -3.23
N ILE A 194 -11.44 5.66 -4.40
CA ILE A 194 -12.44 6.63 -4.88
C ILE A 194 -13.68 6.61 -3.98
N ILE A 195 -14.21 5.42 -3.67
CA ILE A 195 -15.37 5.25 -2.78
C ILE A 195 -15.07 5.81 -1.38
N TYR A 196 -13.89 5.49 -0.83
CA TYR A 196 -13.46 6.03 0.46
C TYR A 196 -13.28 7.55 0.41
N GLY A 197 -12.79 8.07 -0.72
CA GLY A 197 -12.75 9.50 -1.02
C GLY A 197 -14.14 10.14 -0.84
N PHE A 198 -15.18 9.58 -1.46
CA PHE A 198 -16.56 10.09 -1.33
C PHE A 198 -17.10 10.11 0.10
N ILE A 199 -16.67 9.16 0.96
CA ILE A 199 -17.11 9.09 2.36
C ILE A 199 -16.45 10.19 3.22
N VAL A 200 -15.26 10.64 2.85
CA VAL A 200 -14.48 11.62 3.60
C VAL A 200 -14.95 13.04 3.24
N ILE A 201 -15.41 13.82 4.23
CA ILE A 201 -15.81 15.21 3.99
C ILE A 201 -14.55 16.10 3.98
N PRO A 202 -14.36 16.97 2.96
CA PRO A 202 -13.24 17.89 2.93
C PRO A 202 -13.25 18.83 4.13
N ASN A 203 -12.10 18.98 4.80
CA ASN A 203 -11.96 19.97 5.86
C ASN A 203 -11.86 21.36 5.22
N LYS A 204 -12.99 22.06 5.06
CA LYS A 204 -13.00 23.48 4.65
C LYS A 204 -12.23 24.28 5.71
N LYS A 205 -10.94 24.52 5.48
CA LYS A 205 -10.31 25.73 6.01
C LYS A 205 -10.85 26.86 5.16
N SER A 206 -11.78 27.65 5.72
CA SER A 206 -12.19 28.89 5.10
C SER A 206 -10.95 29.78 4.96
N LYS A 207 -10.53 30.04 3.73
CA LYS A 207 -9.84 31.30 3.43
C LYS A 207 -10.90 32.39 3.68
N GLN A 208 -10.88 33.02 4.86
CA GLN A 208 -11.35 34.40 4.94
C GLN A 208 -10.28 35.21 4.24
N ILE A 209 -10.60 35.64 3.03
CA ILE A 209 -9.94 36.78 2.39
C ILE A 209 -10.38 37.96 3.27
N GLN A 210 -9.48 38.47 4.12
CA GLN A 210 -9.64 39.80 4.69
C GLN A 210 -9.55 40.76 3.50
N ASP A 211 -10.66 41.41 3.16
CA ASP A 211 -10.66 42.63 2.36
C ASP A 211 -10.08 43.74 3.26
N PRO A 212 -8.92 44.32 2.94
CA PRO A 212 -8.40 45.48 3.67
C PRO A 212 -8.86 46.74 2.93
N THR A 213 -10.13 47.12 3.05
CA THR A 213 -10.59 48.40 2.49
C THR A 213 -11.85 48.91 3.18
N PHE A 214 -11.87 49.05 4.51
CA PHE A 214 -12.96 49.76 5.21
C PHE A 214 -12.57 50.34 6.59
N GLU A 215 -11.29 50.64 6.85
CA GLU A 215 -10.84 51.24 8.12
C GLU A 215 -10.17 52.63 7.99
N ASP A 216 -10.28 53.29 6.83
CA ASP A 216 -9.76 54.67 6.66
C ASP A 216 -10.79 55.79 6.93
N GLU A 217 -12.00 55.48 7.44
CA GLU A 217 -13.06 56.50 7.65
C GLU A 217 -13.45 56.80 9.11
N MET A 218 -12.78 56.27 10.14
CA MET A 218 -13.08 56.70 11.52
C MET A 218 -11.83 56.95 12.35
N GLY A 219 -11.25 58.13 12.16
CA GLY A 219 -10.31 58.70 13.12
C GLY A 219 -11.00 59.04 14.45
N ILE A 220 -10.37 58.68 15.56
CA ILE A 220 -10.49 59.37 16.85
C ILE A 220 -9.11 59.37 17.52
N GLU A 221 -8.55 60.57 17.65
CA GLU A 221 -7.42 60.89 18.51
C GLU A 221 -7.66 60.43 19.96
N THR A 222 -6.64 59.88 20.62
CA THR A 222 -6.45 60.11 22.06
C THR A 222 -4.97 60.02 22.44
N LYS A 223 -4.47 61.18 22.89
CA LYS A 223 -3.21 61.51 23.59
C LYS A 223 -1.93 61.67 22.76
#